data_AF-A0AA36HMR6-F1
#
_entry.id   AF-A0AA36HMR6-F1
#
_cell.length_a   1.000
_cell.length_b   1.000
_cell.length_c   1.000
_cell.angle_alpha   90.00
_cell.angle_beta   90.00
_cell.angle_gamma   90.00
#
_symmetry.space_group_name_H-M   'P 1'
#
loop_
_entity.id
_entity.type
_entity.pdbx_description
1 polymer ?
#
loop_
_entity_poly.entity_id
_entity_poly.type
_entity_poly.pdbx_seq_one_letter_code
_entity_poly.pdbx_strand_id
1 'polypeptide(L)'
;MPNLSLFQKGAWASGGYLANVQVDGFTLLGGQQQWMLRNSNISTPDAATLGGQWNVVLVGCTGAPRGTLPAAGWQAAITNLAQTPVIAEKPFISIGPTGLFFLEIPAVQFLAVGPSHGPEAKSVPFSEVFVARSSEPGIIQSKLDLGLHVVLSPGIYELSAPLTLRTSGQVLLGLGMATLVAPKDGRPCVYVAGAAADVRVAGLMLQAAATSATKTQPSTLLQWGEASTPASDASKPGSWKLIGLVTQRQSLLSVLRPGADHFSCWNWAKASYPTSSLGWVVQTPTGP
;
A
#
# COMPACT_ATOMS: atom_id res chain seq x y z
N MET A 1 21.19 14.34 17.24
CA MET A 1 19.77 13.93 17.10
C MET A 1 19.69 12.42 17.31
N PRO A 2 18.58 11.88 17.83
CA PRO A 2 18.53 10.48 18.24
C PRO A 2 18.58 9.53 17.04
N ASN A 3 19.18 8.36 17.24
CA ASN A 3 19.14 7.25 16.30
C ASN A 3 17.69 6.74 16.12
N LEU A 4 17.36 6.25 14.93
CA LEU A 4 16.13 5.53 14.66
C LEU A 4 16.35 4.04 14.86
N SER A 5 15.93 3.52 16.03
CA SER A 5 15.93 2.09 16.32
C SER A 5 14.60 1.46 15.91
N LEU A 6 14.64 0.52 14.96
CA LEU A 6 13.48 -0.22 14.45
C LEU A 6 13.37 -1.63 15.04
N PHE A 7 14.07 -1.90 16.14
CA PHE A 7 14.06 -3.18 16.82
C PHE A 7 14.10 -3.01 18.34
N GLN A 8 13.68 -4.05 19.03
CA GLN A 8 13.89 -4.25 20.45
C GLN A 8 14.96 -5.33 20.65
N LYS A 9 15.96 -5.06 21.49
CA LYS A 9 17.07 -5.98 21.74
C LYS A 9 16.55 -7.31 22.31
N GLY A 10 16.96 -8.42 21.70
CA GLY A 10 16.59 -9.78 22.13
C GLY A 10 15.18 -10.23 21.72
N ALA A 11 14.42 -9.40 21.02
CA ALA A 11 13.09 -9.77 20.51
C ALA A 11 13.17 -10.23 19.04
N TRP A 12 12.24 -11.09 18.65
CA TRP A 12 12.01 -11.39 17.24
C TRP A 12 11.20 -10.28 16.60
N ALA A 13 11.59 -9.87 15.40
CA ALA A 13 10.90 -8.85 14.63
C ALA A 13 10.90 -9.21 13.14
N SER A 14 9.78 -8.94 12.47
CA SER A 14 9.55 -9.28 11.06
C SER A 14 8.89 -8.09 10.33
N GLY A 15 9.54 -6.94 10.42
CA GLY A 15 9.21 -5.76 9.65
C GLY A 15 9.61 -5.91 8.17
N GLY A 16 9.65 -4.87 7.37
CA GLY A 16 9.06 -3.55 7.59
C GLY A 16 9.24 -2.69 6.35
N TYR A 17 8.46 -1.62 6.26
CA TYR A 17 8.53 -0.66 5.16
C TYR A 17 8.79 0.72 5.73
N LEU A 18 9.78 1.42 5.17
CA LEU A 18 10.06 2.82 5.50
C LEU A 18 10.28 3.61 4.21
N ALA A 19 9.62 4.75 4.07
CA ALA A 19 9.79 5.57 2.88
C ALA A 19 9.60 7.06 3.15
N ASN A 20 10.28 7.88 2.35
CA ASN A 20 10.20 9.33 2.39
C ASN A 20 10.54 9.93 3.77
N VAL A 21 11.58 9.41 4.41
CA VAL A 21 12.03 9.84 5.75
C VAL A 21 13.43 10.44 5.68
N GLN A 22 13.66 11.47 6.48
CA GLN A 22 14.97 12.00 6.83
C GLN A 22 15.33 11.50 8.24
N VAL A 23 16.41 10.73 8.37
CA VAL A 23 16.97 10.32 9.65
C VAL A 23 18.32 11.00 9.83
N ASP A 24 18.41 11.91 10.80
CA ASP A 24 19.63 12.66 11.09
C ASP A 24 20.62 11.89 11.97
N GLY A 25 20.14 10.89 12.71
CA GLY A 25 20.96 9.92 13.44
C GLY A 25 21.19 8.63 12.63
N PHE A 26 21.64 7.57 13.30
CA PHE A 26 21.78 6.27 12.65
C PHE A 26 20.45 5.52 12.56
N THR A 27 20.22 4.84 11.44
CA THR A 27 19.13 3.88 11.25
C THR A 27 19.61 2.49 11.64
N LEU A 28 18.89 1.84 12.57
CA LEU A 28 19.27 0.55 13.14
C LEU A 28 18.11 -0.44 13.00
N LEU A 29 18.27 -1.45 12.14
CA LEU A 29 17.31 -2.55 11.94
C LEU A 29 17.51 -3.69 12.94
N GLY A 30 18.72 -3.84 13.50
CA GLY A 30 19.03 -4.87 14.50
C GLY A 30 18.60 -6.28 14.06
N GLY A 31 17.77 -6.95 14.86
CA GLY A 31 17.33 -8.33 14.61
C GLY A 31 16.14 -8.50 13.66
N GLN A 32 15.75 -7.47 12.90
CA GLN A 32 14.67 -7.58 11.92
C GLN A 32 14.99 -8.66 10.87
N GLN A 33 14.03 -9.56 10.62
CA GLN A 33 14.19 -10.60 9.60
C GLN A 33 14.41 -10.01 8.20
N GLN A 34 13.58 -9.03 7.84
CA GLN A 34 13.70 -8.30 6.59
C GLN A 34 13.28 -6.82 6.73
N TRP A 35 13.64 -6.00 5.75
CA TRP A 35 13.15 -4.62 5.64
C TRP A 35 13.26 -4.05 4.22
N MET A 36 12.34 -3.17 3.82
CA MET A 36 12.45 -2.35 2.61
C MET A 36 12.47 -0.85 2.98
N LEU A 37 13.54 -0.15 2.59
CA LEU A 37 13.67 1.29 2.69
C LEU A 37 13.67 1.91 1.29
N ARG A 38 12.94 3.00 1.11
CA ARG A 38 12.86 3.68 -0.18
C ARG A 38 12.90 5.19 -0.06
N ASN A 39 13.56 5.89 -0.98
CA ASN A 39 13.53 7.36 -1.08
C ASN A 39 13.69 8.02 0.29
N SER A 40 14.68 7.58 1.05
CA SER A 40 14.90 8.04 2.41
C SER A 40 16.36 8.39 2.58
N ASN A 41 16.63 9.39 3.41
CA ASN A 41 17.97 9.65 3.88
C ASN A 41 18.16 8.89 5.18
N ILE A 42 19.03 7.89 5.14
CA ILE A 42 19.42 7.12 6.30
C ILE A 42 20.90 7.32 6.55
N SER A 43 21.34 7.25 7.79
CA SER A 43 22.76 7.14 8.10
C SER A 43 23.03 5.78 8.73
N THR A 44 24.10 5.13 8.31
CA THR A 44 24.64 3.96 9.01
C THR A 44 26.16 3.92 8.80
N PRO A 45 26.96 3.59 9.83
CA PRO A 45 28.41 3.47 9.67
C PRO A 45 28.81 2.40 8.64
N ASP A 46 28.09 1.28 8.63
CA ASP A 46 28.31 0.16 7.71
C ASP A 46 27.05 -0.74 7.63
N ALA A 47 27.15 -1.77 6.80
CA ALA A 47 26.08 -2.77 6.62
C ALA A 47 25.81 -3.58 7.90
N ALA A 48 26.83 -3.87 8.70
CA ALA A 48 26.68 -4.66 9.92
C ALA A 48 25.92 -3.88 11.02
N THR A 49 26.19 -2.57 11.11
CA THR A 49 25.55 -1.65 12.06
C THR A 49 24.12 -1.33 11.66
N LEU A 50 23.83 -1.29 10.35
CA LEU A 50 22.46 -1.21 9.86
C LEU A 50 21.64 -2.41 10.36
N GLY A 51 22.23 -3.61 10.38
CA GLY A 51 21.60 -4.83 10.85
C GLY A 51 20.64 -5.44 9.84
N GLY A 52 19.73 -6.28 10.34
CA GLY A 52 18.88 -7.16 9.54
C GLY A 52 19.48 -8.57 9.47
N GLN A 53 18.61 -9.59 9.41
CA GLN A 53 19.03 -10.99 9.43
C GLN A 53 19.09 -11.62 8.03
N TRP A 54 18.03 -11.49 7.23
CA TRP A 54 17.91 -12.25 5.98
C TRP A 54 17.99 -11.36 4.75
N ASN A 55 17.18 -10.30 4.70
CA ASN A 55 17.06 -9.49 3.49
C ASN A 55 16.74 -8.03 3.78
N VAL A 56 17.61 -7.12 3.34
CA VAL A 56 17.37 -5.68 3.36
C VAL A 56 17.37 -5.14 1.94
N VAL A 57 16.29 -4.46 1.55
CA VAL A 57 16.15 -3.85 0.23
C VAL A 57 16.16 -2.32 0.39
N LEU A 58 17.08 -1.66 -0.29
CA LEU A 58 17.23 -0.21 -0.34
C LEU A 58 16.99 0.24 -1.77
N VAL A 59 16.09 1.21 -1.97
CA VAL A 59 15.78 1.73 -3.31
C VAL A 59 15.77 3.26 -3.26
N GLY A 60 16.67 3.93 -3.99
CA GLY A 60 16.75 5.39 -3.97
C GLY A 60 17.09 5.98 -2.60
N CYS A 61 17.76 5.23 -1.72
CA CYS A 61 18.15 5.74 -0.40
C CYS A 61 19.51 6.44 -0.44
N THR A 62 19.62 7.58 0.26
CA THR A 62 20.90 8.28 0.47
C THR A 62 21.48 7.90 1.82
N GLY A 63 22.81 7.97 1.95
CA GLY A 63 23.55 7.62 3.17
C GLY A 63 23.54 6.12 3.56
N ALA A 64 23.03 5.27 2.67
CA ALA A 64 23.08 3.82 2.74
C ALA A 64 24.47 3.23 2.38
N PRO A 65 24.77 1.98 2.81
CA PRO A 65 25.95 1.25 2.34
C PRO A 65 25.97 1.12 0.82
N ARG A 66 27.15 1.29 0.19
CA ARG A 66 27.26 1.26 -1.28
C ARG A 66 27.16 -0.16 -1.83
N GLY A 67 26.34 -0.30 -2.89
CA GLY A 67 26.24 -1.53 -3.67
C GLY A 67 25.38 -2.62 -3.03
N THR A 68 25.14 -3.67 -3.82
CA THR A 68 24.47 -4.88 -3.35
C THR A 68 25.48 -5.80 -2.70
N LEU A 69 25.19 -6.24 -1.48
CA LEU A 69 26.06 -7.10 -0.67
C LEU A 69 25.41 -8.47 -0.51
N PRO A 70 26.12 -9.58 -0.82
CA PRO A 70 25.61 -10.91 -0.54
C PRO A 70 25.53 -11.15 0.98
N ALA A 71 24.72 -12.13 1.39
CA ALA A 71 24.70 -12.57 2.77
C ALA A 71 26.09 -13.08 3.19
N ALA A 72 26.55 -12.70 4.39
CA ALA A 72 27.85 -13.08 4.92
C ALA A 72 27.73 -13.46 6.41
N GLY A 73 27.78 -14.77 6.70
CA GLY A 73 27.56 -15.27 8.05
C GLY A 73 26.17 -14.91 8.58
N TRP A 74 26.13 -14.10 9.65
CA TRP A 74 24.89 -13.60 10.25
C TRP A 74 24.44 -12.23 9.72
N GLN A 75 25.14 -11.66 8.74
CA GLN A 75 24.77 -10.39 8.11
C GLN A 75 23.76 -10.64 6.99
N ALA A 76 22.68 -9.84 6.96
CA ALA A 76 21.69 -9.87 5.89
C ALA A 76 22.31 -9.62 4.52
N ALA A 77 21.71 -10.22 3.49
CA ALA A 77 21.89 -9.74 2.13
C ALA A 77 21.30 -8.33 2.02
N ILE A 78 22.04 -7.42 1.38
CA ILE A 78 21.57 -6.05 1.08
C ILE A 78 21.43 -5.92 -0.42
N THR A 79 20.20 -5.73 -0.90
CA THR A 79 19.95 -5.28 -2.28
C THR A 79 19.86 -3.77 -2.29
N ASN A 80 20.77 -3.09 -2.98
CA ASN A 80 20.75 -1.63 -3.06
C ASN A 80 20.62 -1.14 -4.50
N LEU A 81 19.47 -0.54 -4.80
CA LEU A 81 19.17 0.14 -6.05
C LEU A 81 19.35 1.65 -5.84
N ALA A 82 20.19 2.27 -6.68
CA ALA A 82 20.54 3.68 -6.52
C ALA A 82 19.36 4.64 -6.68
N GLN A 83 18.33 4.26 -7.44
CA GLN A 83 17.20 5.10 -7.80
C GLN A 83 15.91 4.28 -7.78
N THR A 84 14.81 4.94 -7.45
CA THR A 84 13.45 4.39 -7.64
C THR A 84 12.96 4.76 -9.03
N PRO A 85 12.75 3.79 -9.96
CA PRO A 85 12.52 4.09 -11.37
C PRO A 85 11.33 5.02 -11.64
N VAL A 86 10.22 4.80 -10.95
CA VAL A 86 9.01 5.61 -10.95
C VAL A 86 8.42 5.53 -9.54
N ILE A 87 7.82 6.61 -9.06
CA ILE A 87 7.14 6.68 -7.76
C ILE A 87 6.11 7.79 -7.72
N ALA A 88 5.01 7.52 -7.03
CA ALA A 88 4.13 8.54 -6.52
C ALA A 88 4.02 8.44 -4.98
N GLU A 89 4.35 9.53 -4.27
CA GLU A 89 4.21 9.52 -2.82
C GLU A 89 2.75 9.49 -2.36
N LYS A 90 2.54 8.99 -1.12
CA LYS A 90 1.19 8.77 -0.59
C LYS A 90 0.48 10.12 -0.43
N PRO A 91 -0.76 10.31 -0.91
CA PRO A 91 -1.53 11.49 -0.56
C PRO A 91 -1.67 11.67 0.96
N PHE A 92 -1.72 12.92 1.40
CA PHE A 92 -1.84 13.27 2.82
C PHE A 92 -2.68 14.54 2.99
N ILE A 93 -3.08 14.80 4.23
CA ILE A 93 -3.88 15.98 4.57
C ILE A 93 -2.94 16.99 5.22
N SER A 94 -3.02 18.24 4.78
CA SER A 94 -2.35 19.39 5.37
C SER A 94 -3.37 20.39 5.91
N ILE A 95 -2.91 21.30 6.77
CA ILE A 95 -3.69 22.44 7.24
C ILE A 95 -2.95 23.69 6.80
N GLY A 96 -3.62 24.53 6.02
CA GLY A 96 -3.05 25.80 5.55
C GLY A 96 -2.99 26.86 6.65
N PRO A 97 -2.33 28.01 6.40
CA PRO A 97 -2.17 29.07 7.40
C PRO A 97 -3.48 29.64 7.96
N THR A 98 -4.58 29.53 7.21
CA THR A 98 -5.93 29.99 7.60
C THR A 98 -6.74 28.92 8.33
N GLY A 99 -6.18 27.74 8.59
CA GLY A 99 -6.88 26.62 9.23
C GLY A 99 -7.70 25.74 8.28
N LEU A 100 -7.70 26.05 6.98
CA LEU A 100 -8.37 25.23 5.97
C LEU A 100 -7.60 23.95 5.67
N PHE A 101 -8.31 22.83 5.50
CA PHE A 101 -7.73 21.55 5.13
C PHE A 101 -7.50 21.45 3.62
N PHE A 102 -6.38 20.82 3.25
CA PHE A 102 -6.04 20.49 1.87
C PHE A 102 -5.67 19.02 1.76
N LEU A 103 -6.07 18.40 0.64
CA LEU A 103 -5.60 17.09 0.23
C LEU A 103 -4.38 17.31 -0.68
N GLU A 104 -3.21 16.93 -0.19
CA GLU A 104 -1.96 17.01 -0.92
C GLU A 104 -1.75 15.74 -1.73
N ILE A 105 -1.58 15.90 -3.04
CA ILE A 105 -1.37 14.80 -3.99
C ILE A 105 0.04 14.95 -4.58
N PRO A 106 1.05 14.24 -4.06
CA PRO A 106 2.40 14.29 -4.61
C PRO A 106 2.46 13.87 -6.08
N ALA A 107 3.18 14.63 -6.90
CA ALA A 107 3.45 14.29 -8.28
C ALA A 107 4.17 12.94 -8.42
N VAL A 108 4.05 12.36 -9.62
CA VAL A 108 4.87 11.22 -10.02
C VAL A 108 6.29 11.71 -10.28
N GLN A 109 7.26 11.02 -9.68
CA GLN A 109 8.68 11.25 -9.90
C GLN A 109 9.29 10.04 -10.60
N PHE A 110 10.28 10.29 -11.45
CA PHE A 110 11.06 9.25 -12.12
C PHE A 110 12.49 9.30 -11.62
N LEU A 111 13.13 8.13 -11.54
CA LEU A 111 14.53 8.00 -11.10
C LEU A 111 14.80 8.68 -9.75
N ALA A 112 13.82 8.63 -8.84
CA ALA A 112 13.83 9.39 -7.61
C ALA A 112 14.90 8.89 -6.62
N VAL A 113 15.52 9.82 -5.91
CA VAL A 113 16.57 9.59 -4.90
C VAL A 113 16.32 10.46 -3.68
N GLY A 114 16.46 9.88 -2.49
CA GLY A 114 16.25 10.58 -1.22
C GLY A 114 14.77 10.96 -0.99
N PRO A 115 14.50 11.65 0.14
CA PRO A 115 13.16 12.08 0.47
C PRO A 115 12.72 13.33 -0.32
N SER A 116 11.41 13.47 -0.53
CA SER A 116 10.73 14.58 -1.19
C SER A 116 9.70 15.22 -0.24
N HIS A 117 9.89 16.50 0.07
CA HIS A 117 9.16 17.23 1.12
C HIS A 117 8.31 18.43 0.64
N GLY A 118 7.92 18.50 -0.65
CA GLY A 118 6.65 19.17 -0.98
C GLY A 118 6.56 20.32 -2.00
N PRO A 119 7.53 20.70 -2.86
CA PRO A 119 7.20 21.66 -3.92
C PRO A 119 6.37 21.06 -5.07
N GLU A 120 6.23 19.73 -5.12
CA GLU A 120 5.65 19.01 -6.27
C GLU A 120 4.27 18.40 -5.99
N ALA A 121 3.61 18.76 -4.89
CA ALA A 121 2.27 18.26 -4.60
C ALA A 121 1.19 19.17 -5.20
N LYS A 122 0.18 18.57 -5.82
CA LYS A 122 -1.07 19.26 -6.14
C LYS A 122 -1.89 19.38 -4.85
N SER A 123 -2.15 20.61 -4.40
CA SER A 123 -3.03 20.88 -3.26
C SER A 123 -4.48 21.01 -3.72
N VAL A 124 -5.37 20.17 -3.18
CA VAL A 124 -6.80 20.17 -3.47
C VAL A 124 -7.57 20.68 -2.24
N PRO A 125 -8.39 21.74 -2.37
CA PRO A 125 -9.19 22.23 -1.24
C PRO A 125 -10.26 21.20 -0.85
N PHE A 126 -10.59 21.10 0.44
CA PHE A 126 -11.59 20.15 0.91
C PHE A 126 -13.03 20.42 0.42
N SER A 127 -13.28 21.54 -0.27
CA SER A 127 -14.52 21.74 -1.04
C SER A 127 -14.68 20.74 -2.20
N GLU A 128 -13.59 20.13 -2.67
CA GLU A 128 -13.56 19.10 -3.72
C GLU A 128 -13.37 17.68 -3.14
N VAL A 129 -13.43 17.55 -1.81
CA VAL A 129 -13.19 16.29 -1.08
C VAL A 129 -14.44 15.90 -0.29
N PHE A 130 -14.94 14.69 -0.52
CA PHE A 130 -15.97 14.10 0.30
C PHE A 130 -15.36 13.31 1.47
N VAL A 131 -15.70 13.69 2.70
CA VAL A 131 -15.29 12.95 3.91
C VAL A 131 -16.38 11.95 4.29
N ALA A 132 -16.13 10.68 3.99
CA ALA A 132 -17.09 9.61 4.20
C ALA A 132 -17.04 9.07 5.63
N ARG A 133 -18.22 8.78 6.20
CA ARG A 133 -18.38 8.09 7.49
C ARG A 133 -18.83 6.65 7.28
N SER A 134 -18.40 5.74 8.14
CA SER A 134 -18.72 4.32 8.05
C SER A 134 -20.20 3.99 8.28
N SER A 135 -20.97 4.92 8.85
CA SER A 135 -22.42 4.78 9.05
C SER A 135 -23.21 4.81 7.74
N GLU A 136 -22.65 5.40 6.68
CA GLU A 136 -23.35 5.61 5.41
C GLU A 136 -22.45 5.25 4.21
N PRO A 137 -22.00 3.99 4.07
CA PRO A 137 -21.09 3.61 2.99
C PRO A 137 -21.74 3.74 1.60
N GLY A 138 -23.08 3.67 1.52
CA GLY A 138 -23.83 3.70 0.27
C GLY A 138 -23.74 5.03 -0.50
N ILE A 139 -23.43 6.15 0.16
CA ILE A 139 -23.31 7.45 -0.53
C ILE A 139 -21.93 7.66 -1.15
N ILE A 140 -20.93 6.84 -0.82
CA ILE A 140 -19.54 7.04 -1.27
C ILE A 140 -19.46 6.96 -2.79
N GLN A 141 -20.13 5.99 -3.41
CA GLN A 141 -20.07 5.80 -4.85
C GLN A 141 -20.60 7.02 -5.61
N SER A 142 -21.73 7.60 -5.20
CA SER A 142 -22.28 8.77 -5.89
C SER A 142 -21.36 9.99 -5.81
N LYS A 143 -20.56 10.11 -4.75
CA LYS A 143 -19.55 11.17 -4.61
C LYS A 143 -18.34 10.92 -5.52
N LEU A 144 -17.91 9.67 -5.66
CA LEU A 144 -16.90 9.28 -6.64
C LEU A 144 -17.38 9.54 -8.08
N ASP A 145 -18.65 9.25 -8.38
CA ASP A 145 -19.23 9.47 -9.72
C ASP A 145 -19.34 10.96 -10.07
N LEU A 146 -19.47 11.85 -9.07
CA LEU A 146 -19.38 13.30 -9.24
C LEU A 146 -17.94 13.81 -9.47
N GLY A 147 -16.94 12.94 -9.46
CA GLY A 147 -15.54 13.29 -9.64
C GLY A 147 -14.85 13.82 -8.38
N LEU A 148 -15.50 13.80 -7.22
CA LEU A 148 -14.87 14.21 -5.96
C LEU A 148 -13.78 13.22 -5.55
N HIS A 149 -12.78 13.73 -4.84
CA HIS A 149 -11.90 12.88 -4.06
C HIS A 149 -12.65 12.37 -2.82
N VAL A 150 -12.28 11.21 -2.29
CA VAL A 150 -12.90 10.64 -1.10
C VAL A 150 -11.85 10.37 -0.03
N VAL A 151 -12.13 10.87 1.18
CA VAL A 151 -11.40 10.52 2.40
C VAL A 151 -12.33 9.71 3.29
N LEU A 152 -11.92 8.49 3.64
CA LEU A 152 -12.62 7.65 4.61
C LEU A 152 -12.11 7.99 6.01
N SER A 153 -13.01 8.45 6.87
CA SER A 153 -12.73 8.53 8.31
C SER A 153 -12.44 7.15 8.90
N PRO A 154 -11.82 7.05 10.10
CA PRO A 154 -11.64 5.77 10.76
C PRO A 154 -12.97 5.03 10.96
N GLY A 155 -13.02 3.75 10.58
CA GLY A 155 -14.22 2.93 10.69
C GLY A 155 -14.22 1.68 9.80
N ILE A 156 -15.26 0.85 9.94
CA ILE A 156 -15.49 -0.36 9.12
C ILE A 156 -16.67 -0.08 8.19
N TYR A 157 -16.43 -0.14 6.89
CA TYR A 157 -17.37 0.19 5.82
C TYR A 157 -17.83 -1.11 5.15
N GLU A 158 -19.03 -1.53 5.48
CA GLU A 158 -19.69 -2.69 4.86
C GLU A 158 -20.21 -2.30 3.46
N LEU A 159 -19.61 -2.85 2.41
CA LEU A 159 -19.96 -2.50 1.04
C LEU A 159 -21.01 -3.46 0.48
N SER A 160 -22.05 -2.90 -0.15
CA SER A 160 -23.01 -3.67 -0.96
C SER A 160 -22.58 -3.81 -2.43
N ALA A 161 -21.69 -2.93 -2.88
CA ALA A 161 -21.10 -2.91 -4.22
C ALA A 161 -19.67 -2.32 -4.17
N PRO A 162 -18.81 -2.60 -5.17
CA PRO A 162 -17.47 -2.03 -5.24
C PRO A 162 -17.48 -0.50 -5.29
N LEU A 163 -16.52 0.12 -4.59
CA LEU A 163 -16.17 1.52 -4.83
C LEU A 163 -15.39 1.62 -6.14
N THR A 164 -16.00 2.24 -7.13
CA THR A 164 -15.48 2.32 -8.49
C THR A 164 -14.92 3.70 -8.76
N LEU A 165 -13.61 3.78 -9.03
CA LEU A 165 -12.92 5.00 -9.43
C LEU A 165 -12.85 5.08 -10.95
N ARG A 166 -13.54 6.06 -11.53
CA ARG A 166 -13.62 6.26 -13.00
C ARG A 166 -12.91 7.52 -13.49
N THR A 167 -12.67 8.47 -12.59
CA THR A 167 -12.12 9.78 -12.93
C THR A 167 -10.60 9.77 -12.75
N SER A 168 -9.87 10.20 -13.78
CA SER A 168 -8.40 10.33 -13.70
C SER A 168 -8.00 11.32 -12.60
N GLY A 169 -6.93 11.01 -11.87
CA GLY A 169 -6.45 11.82 -10.74
C GLY A 169 -7.28 11.67 -9.45
N GLN A 170 -8.36 10.89 -9.46
CA GLN A 170 -9.21 10.71 -8.29
C GLN A 170 -8.45 10.01 -7.15
N VAL A 171 -8.76 10.41 -5.91
CA VAL A 171 -8.09 9.90 -4.71
C VAL A 171 -9.12 9.22 -3.81
N LEU A 172 -8.80 8.01 -3.36
CA LEU A 172 -9.47 7.31 -2.27
C LEU A 172 -8.45 7.09 -1.14
N LEU A 173 -8.59 7.86 -0.06
CA LEU A 173 -7.66 7.87 1.08
C LEU A 173 -8.36 7.38 2.35
N GLY A 174 -7.82 6.36 3.00
CA GLY A 174 -8.25 5.91 4.33
C GLY A 174 -7.43 6.53 5.46
N LEU A 175 -8.11 6.90 6.54
CA LEU A 175 -7.50 7.36 7.79
C LEU A 175 -7.73 6.33 8.90
N GLY A 176 -6.77 6.22 9.83
CA GLY A 176 -6.92 5.41 11.05
C GLY A 176 -7.35 3.96 10.78
N MET A 177 -6.74 3.31 9.78
CA MET A 177 -7.08 1.93 9.36
C MET A 177 -8.53 1.76 8.91
N ALA A 178 -9.07 2.73 8.17
CA ALA A 178 -10.36 2.61 7.50
C ALA A 178 -10.43 1.29 6.71
N THR A 179 -11.43 0.47 7.05
CA THR A 179 -11.57 -0.89 6.56
C THR A 179 -12.75 -0.99 5.62
N LEU A 180 -12.53 -1.44 4.39
CA LEU A 180 -13.58 -1.79 3.46
C LEU A 180 -13.84 -3.29 3.55
N VAL A 181 -15.08 -3.69 3.87
CA VAL A 181 -15.50 -5.09 3.81
C VAL A 181 -16.14 -5.32 2.44
N ALA A 182 -15.64 -6.32 1.72
CA ALA A 182 -16.05 -6.60 0.35
C ALA A 182 -17.55 -6.96 0.28
N PRO A 183 -18.20 -6.70 -0.87
CA PRO A 183 -19.52 -7.23 -1.15
C PRO A 183 -19.61 -8.76 -0.98
N LYS A 184 -20.71 -9.24 -0.41
CA LYS A 184 -20.99 -10.68 -0.22
C LYS A 184 -21.08 -11.46 -1.54
N ASP A 185 -21.28 -10.74 -2.64
CA ASP A 185 -21.25 -11.32 -3.98
C ASP A 185 -19.84 -11.50 -4.56
N GLY A 186 -18.78 -11.34 -3.75
CA GLY A 186 -17.40 -11.68 -4.12
C GLY A 186 -16.73 -10.70 -5.08
N ARG A 187 -17.41 -9.59 -5.41
CA ARG A 187 -16.82 -8.45 -6.11
C ARG A 187 -15.82 -7.72 -5.20
N PRO A 188 -14.88 -6.94 -5.75
CA PRO A 188 -13.87 -6.24 -4.96
C PRO A 188 -14.43 -5.13 -4.08
N CYS A 189 -13.64 -4.73 -3.08
CA CYS A 189 -13.89 -3.51 -2.34
C CYS A 189 -13.70 -2.29 -3.25
N VAL A 190 -12.61 -2.30 -4.02
CA VAL A 190 -12.20 -1.18 -4.88
C VAL A 190 -11.99 -1.69 -6.29
N TYR A 191 -12.62 -1.02 -7.26
CA TYR A 191 -12.37 -1.21 -8.68
C TYR A 191 -11.88 0.10 -9.28
N VAL A 192 -10.70 0.11 -9.89
CA VAL A 192 -10.21 1.26 -10.65
C VAL A 192 -10.44 1.00 -12.12
N ALA A 193 -11.21 1.86 -12.78
CA ALA A 193 -11.51 1.71 -14.20
C ALA A 193 -10.23 1.85 -15.03
N GLY A 194 -10.06 0.99 -16.04
CA GLY A 194 -8.81 0.96 -16.79
C GLY A 194 -8.54 2.22 -17.63
N ALA A 195 -9.56 3.01 -17.96
CA ALA A 195 -9.36 4.29 -18.64
C ALA A 195 -8.89 5.43 -17.71
N ALA A 196 -8.99 5.24 -16.38
CA ALA A 196 -8.60 6.26 -15.40
C ALA A 196 -7.09 6.23 -15.17
N ALA A 197 -6.42 7.36 -15.38
CA ALA A 197 -4.99 7.55 -15.15
C ALA A 197 -4.73 8.30 -13.82
N ASP A 198 -3.54 8.16 -13.24
CA ASP A 198 -3.12 8.87 -12.02
C ASP A 198 -4.09 8.76 -10.81
N VAL A 199 -4.88 7.69 -10.74
CA VAL A 199 -5.73 7.40 -9.58
C VAL A 199 -4.85 7.06 -8.38
N ARG A 200 -5.23 7.51 -7.17
CA ARG A 200 -4.53 7.21 -5.92
C ARG A 200 -5.42 6.46 -4.95
N VAL A 201 -5.03 5.24 -4.58
CA VAL A 201 -5.72 4.45 -3.55
C VAL A 201 -4.76 4.22 -2.38
N ALA A 202 -5.02 4.81 -1.22
CA ALA A 202 -4.07 4.83 -0.13
C ALA A 202 -4.72 4.66 1.25
N GLY A 203 -4.01 4.04 2.20
CA GLY A 203 -4.41 4.09 3.61
C GLY A 203 -5.58 3.17 3.98
N LEU A 204 -5.86 2.15 3.17
CA LEU A 204 -7.01 1.26 3.35
C LEU A 204 -6.59 -0.09 3.91
N MET A 205 -7.48 -0.68 4.71
CA MET A 205 -7.55 -2.12 4.93
C MET A 205 -8.68 -2.70 4.09
N LEU A 206 -8.42 -3.74 3.30
CA LEU A 206 -9.48 -4.44 2.55
C LEU A 206 -9.72 -5.79 3.18
N GLN A 207 -10.97 -6.06 3.51
CA GLN A 207 -11.40 -7.27 4.19
C GLN A 207 -12.34 -8.08 3.28
N ALA A 208 -12.10 -9.37 3.19
CA ALA A 208 -13.05 -10.27 2.52
C ALA A 208 -14.39 -10.33 3.28
N ALA A 209 -15.49 -10.37 2.54
CA ALA A 209 -16.79 -10.72 3.11
C ALA A 209 -16.81 -12.21 3.48
N ALA A 210 -17.62 -12.58 4.48
CA ALA A 210 -18.02 -13.98 4.64
C ALA A 210 -18.92 -14.37 3.45
N THR A 211 -18.35 -15.01 2.43
CA THR A 211 -19.09 -15.49 1.25
C THR A 211 -19.82 -16.80 1.55
N SER A 212 -20.97 -17.01 0.91
CA SER A 212 -21.61 -18.34 0.93
C SER A 212 -20.69 -19.38 0.29
N ALA A 213 -20.63 -20.58 0.87
CA ALA A 213 -19.66 -21.66 0.61
C ALA A 213 -19.70 -22.27 -0.81
N THR A 214 -20.42 -21.65 -1.75
CA THR A 214 -20.73 -22.17 -3.09
C THR A 214 -19.94 -21.51 -4.22
N LYS A 215 -19.01 -20.60 -3.93
CA LYS A 215 -18.23 -19.92 -4.98
C LYS A 215 -16.94 -20.64 -5.32
N THR A 216 -16.88 -21.13 -6.55
CA THR A 216 -15.70 -21.70 -7.22
C THR A 216 -14.88 -20.66 -7.99
N GLN A 217 -15.29 -19.38 -7.99
CA GLN A 217 -14.61 -18.31 -8.71
C GLN A 217 -13.70 -17.50 -7.78
N PRO A 218 -12.47 -17.17 -8.22
CA PRO A 218 -11.55 -16.37 -7.43
C PRO A 218 -12.16 -14.98 -7.17
N SER A 219 -12.18 -14.58 -5.89
CA SER A 219 -12.56 -13.23 -5.48
C SER A 219 -11.34 -12.32 -5.43
N THR A 220 -11.53 -11.05 -5.77
CA THR A 220 -10.48 -10.04 -5.74
C THR A 220 -10.87 -8.97 -4.72
N LEU A 221 -9.93 -8.41 -3.95
CA LEU A 221 -10.26 -7.34 -2.99
C LEU A 221 -10.03 -5.94 -3.55
N LEU A 222 -9.05 -5.80 -4.44
CA LEU A 222 -8.82 -4.64 -5.26
C LEU A 222 -8.61 -5.13 -6.69
N GLN A 223 -9.29 -4.50 -7.63
CA GLN A 223 -9.13 -4.74 -9.06
C GLN A 223 -8.74 -3.44 -9.74
N TRP A 224 -7.71 -3.51 -10.57
CA TRP A 224 -7.24 -2.38 -11.37
C TRP A 224 -7.35 -2.70 -12.86
N GLY A 225 -8.33 -2.09 -13.52
CA GLY A 225 -8.67 -2.34 -14.92
C GLY A 225 -9.28 -3.71 -15.18
N GLU A 226 -9.42 -4.02 -16.47
CA GLU A 226 -9.84 -5.32 -16.99
C GLU A 226 -8.75 -5.86 -17.92
N ALA A 227 -8.70 -7.19 -18.11
CA ALA A 227 -7.69 -7.85 -18.94
C ALA A 227 -7.70 -7.35 -20.41
N SER A 228 -8.84 -6.84 -20.89
CA SER A 228 -9.02 -6.31 -22.25
C SER A 228 -8.67 -4.81 -22.39
N THR A 229 -8.36 -4.10 -21.30
CA THR A 229 -8.19 -2.65 -21.39
C THR A 229 -6.76 -2.28 -21.82
N PRO A 230 -6.56 -1.42 -22.86
CA PRO A 230 -5.24 -0.99 -23.32
C PRO A 230 -4.35 -0.43 -22.21
N ALA A 231 -3.03 -0.48 -22.37
CA ALA A 231 -2.08 0.10 -21.42
C ALA A 231 -2.37 1.61 -21.21
N SER A 232 -2.35 2.07 -19.96
CA SER A 232 -2.48 3.49 -19.62
C SER A 232 -1.19 4.26 -19.94
N ASP A 233 -1.29 5.58 -20.00
CA ASP A 233 -0.15 6.49 -20.19
C ASP A 233 0.94 6.25 -19.12
N ALA A 234 2.11 5.76 -19.55
CA ALA A 234 3.25 5.44 -18.68
C ALA A 234 3.87 6.68 -18.00
N SER A 235 3.57 7.89 -18.51
CA SER A 235 3.99 9.14 -17.87
C SER A 235 3.07 9.55 -16.69
N LYS A 236 1.91 8.90 -16.55
CA LYS A 236 0.89 9.17 -15.52
C LYS A 236 0.37 7.88 -14.89
N PRO A 237 1.24 7.04 -14.31
CA PRO A 237 0.82 5.79 -13.69
C PRO A 237 -0.16 6.08 -12.55
N GLY A 238 -1.20 5.25 -12.45
CA GLY A 238 -1.95 5.17 -11.22
C GLY A 238 -1.10 4.53 -10.12
N SER A 239 -1.34 4.85 -8.86
CA SER A 239 -0.61 4.26 -7.74
C SER A 239 -1.54 3.82 -6.62
N TRP A 240 -1.12 2.78 -5.91
CA TRP A 240 -1.81 2.34 -4.70
C TRP A 240 -0.84 1.97 -3.58
N LYS A 241 -1.25 2.26 -2.34
CA LYS A 241 -0.54 1.95 -1.09
C LYS A 241 -1.54 1.42 -0.06
N LEU A 242 -1.58 0.11 0.12
CA LEU A 242 -2.49 -0.59 1.03
C LEU A 242 -1.83 -0.77 2.40
N ILE A 243 -2.56 -0.49 3.49
CA ILE A 243 -2.07 -0.74 4.85
C ILE A 243 -2.10 -2.24 5.14
N GLY A 244 -3.10 -2.95 4.63
CA GLY A 244 -3.20 -4.40 4.76
C GLY A 244 -4.39 -4.97 3.99
N LEU A 245 -4.32 -6.26 3.68
CA LEU A 245 -5.44 -7.05 3.18
C LEU A 245 -5.71 -8.16 4.20
N VAL A 246 -6.93 -8.24 4.69
CA VAL A 246 -7.38 -9.29 5.59
C VAL A 246 -8.29 -10.23 4.82
N THR A 247 -7.77 -11.42 4.49
CA THR A 247 -8.55 -12.43 3.76
C THR A 247 -9.10 -13.47 4.73
N GLN A 248 -10.35 -13.91 4.52
CA GLN A 248 -10.88 -15.14 5.10
C GLN A 248 -11.15 -16.11 3.95
N ARG A 249 -10.27 -17.10 3.77
CA ARG A 249 -10.28 -18.13 2.69
C ARG A 249 -10.36 -17.58 1.25
N GLN A 250 -9.39 -17.96 0.40
CA GLN A 250 -9.42 -17.80 -1.07
C GLN A 250 -9.87 -16.41 -1.61
N SER A 251 -9.31 -15.33 -1.08
CA SER A 251 -9.37 -14.01 -1.73
C SER A 251 -7.99 -13.62 -2.23
N LEU A 252 -7.88 -13.30 -3.52
CA LEU A 252 -6.64 -12.90 -4.18
C LEU A 252 -6.58 -11.37 -4.27
N LEU A 253 -5.38 -10.79 -4.23
CA LEU A 253 -5.16 -9.47 -4.82
C LEU A 253 -4.88 -9.71 -6.31
N SER A 254 -5.76 -9.28 -7.20
CA SER A 254 -5.49 -9.35 -8.64
C SER A 254 -5.14 -7.96 -9.15
N VAL A 255 -3.88 -7.76 -9.51
CA VAL A 255 -3.52 -6.65 -10.39
C VAL A 255 -3.26 -7.23 -11.76
N LEU A 256 -4.19 -6.98 -12.68
CA LEU A 256 -4.18 -7.55 -14.02
C LEU A 256 -3.51 -6.62 -15.06
N ARG A 257 -2.74 -5.61 -14.62
CA ARG A 257 -2.17 -4.58 -15.50
C ARG A 257 -0.69 -4.23 -15.24
N PRO A 258 0.10 -4.02 -16.32
CA PRO A 258 1.30 -3.19 -16.31
C PRO A 258 0.94 -1.69 -16.25
N GLY A 259 1.68 -0.89 -15.47
CA GLY A 259 1.50 0.58 -15.39
C GLY A 259 0.80 1.11 -14.14
N ALA A 260 0.43 0.24 -13.20
CA ALA A 260 0.15 0.62 -11.83
C ALA A 260 1.45 0.50 -11.01
N ASP A 261 1.74 1.52 -10.22
CA ASP A 261 2.95 1.56 -9.41
C ASP A 261 2.66 1.02 -8.01
N HIS A 262 3.35 -0.06 -7.63
CA HIS A 262 3.07 -0.87 -6.44
C HIS A 262 4.11 -0.59 -5.37
N PHE A 263 3.70 -0.02 -4.24
CA PHE A 263 4.69 0.46 -3.27
C PHE A 263 4.64 -0.14 -1.89
N SER A 264 3.47 -0.57 -1.42
CA SER A 264 3.36 -1.32 -0.17
C SER A 264 2.00 -2.00 -0.12
N CYS A 265 1.99 -3.33 -0.07
CA CYS A 265 0.87 -4.13 0.37
C CYS A 265 1.37 -5.16 1.36
N TRP A 266 0.58 -5.42 2.39
CA TRP A 266 0.71 -6.64 3.16
C TRP A 266 -0.54 -7.49 2.95
N ASN A 267 -0.40 -8.60 2.22
CA ASN A 267 -1.48 -9.54 2.02
C ASN A 267 -1.39 -10.65 3.06
N TRP A 268 -2.41 -10.74 3.92
CA TRP A 268 -2.40 -11.73 5.00
C TRP A 268 -3.64 -12.63 4.93
N ALA A 269 -3.38 -13.93 4.83
CA ALA A 269 -4.35 -14.97 5.12
C ALA A 269 -4.17 -15.40 6.58
N LYS A 270 -5.21 -15.22 7.39
CA LYS A 270 -5.15 -15.39 8.84
C LYS A 270 -4.88 -16.86 9.21
N ALA A 271 -3.76 -17.12 9.91
CA ALA A 271 -3.31 -18.45 10.30
C ALA A 271 -3.76 -18.89 11.72
N SER A 272 -4.48 -18.04 12.48
CA SER A 272 -4.75 -18.31 13.90
C SER A 272 -6.14 -17.83 14.35
N TYR A 273 -7.04 -18.78 14.59
CA TYR A 273 -8.12 -18.69 15.58
C TYR A 273 -8.12 -20.00 16.39
N PRO A 274 -8.49 -19.98 17.68
CA PRO A 274 -8.78 -21.18 18.45
C PRO A 274 -10.21 -21.66 18.15
N THR A 275 -10.49 -22.08 16.90
CA THR A 275 -11.65 -22.90 16.58
C THR A 275 -11.33 -23.76 15.34
N SER A 276 -11.84 -24.99 15.35
CA SER A 276 -11.50 -26.17 14.54
C SER A 276 -11.77 -26.11 13.02
N SER A 277 -11.56 -24.98 12.34
CA SER A 277 -12.03 -24.78 10.96
C SER A 277 -10.98 -24.30 9.94
N LEU A 278 -9.70 -24.62 10.14
CA LEU A 278 -8.68 -24.53 9.09
C LEU A 278 -8.27 -25.94 8.64
N GLY A 279 -8.56 -26.28 7.39
CA GLY A 279 -8.16 -27.54 6.78
C GLY A 279 -7.77 -27.33 5.32
N TRP A 280 -6.71 -28.00 4.88
CA TRP A 280 -6.35 -28.11 3.47
C TRP A 280 -7.42 -28.96 2.77
N VAL A 281 -8.09 -28.41 1.75
CA VAL A 281 -8.85 -29.25 0.81
C VAL A 281 -7.83 -29.81 -0.18
N VAL A 282 -7.40 -31.04 0.05
CA VAL A 282 -6.65 -31.81 -0.94
C VAL A 282 -7.67 -32.33 -1.97
N GLN A 283 -7.75 -31.68 -3.13
CA GLN A 283 -8.37 -32.32 -4.29
C GLN A 283 -7.34 -33.27 -4.89
N THR A 284 -7.45 -34.57 -4.58
CA THR A 284 -6.77 -35.60 -5.36
C THR A 284 -7.37 -35.64 -6.76
N PRO A 285 -6.59 -35.61 -7.85
CA PRO A 285 -7.11 -35.85 -9.18
C PRO A 285 -7.60 -37.30 -9.25
N THR A 286 -8.91 -37.51 -9.39
CA THR A 286 -9.43 -38.78 -9.89
C THR A 286 -9.28 -38.75 -11.40
N GLY A 287 -8.15 -39.24 -11.91
CA GLY A 287 -8.11 -39.78 -13.26
C GLY A 287 -8.78 -41.16 -13.27
N PRO A 288 -9.19 -41.68 -14.44
CA PRO A 288 -9.16 -43.12 -14.65
C PRO A 288 -7.71 -43.64 -14.61
#